data_AF-A0A662TIH9-F1
#
_entry.id   AF-A0A662TIH9-F1
#
_cell.length_a   1.000
_cell.length_b   1.000
_cell.length_c   1.000
_cell.angle_alpha   90.00
_cell.angle_beta   90.00
_cell.angle_gamma   90.00
#
_symmetry.space_group_name_H-M   'P 1'
#
loop_
_entity.id
_entity.type
_entity.pdbx_description
1 polymer ?
#
loop_
_entity_poly.entity_id
_entity_poly.type
_entity_poly.pdbx_seq_one_letter_code
_entity_poly.pdbx_strand_id
1 'polypeptide(L)'
;MKTEEKKVGRRMKRKEKEELVRKLYEQGYTYREIAKELRISVRDISRILREEERKDEIKEIKEELERLRESVDYLYEFLDMISEIGTYYMKKCKYYDGTFCNRWYWKSKPVHLINKHKLEAKEVNGKWYLEATPEFCLGCRGYEPKEE
;
A
#
# COMPACT_ATOMS: atom_id res chain seq x y z
N MET A 1 -53.65 -18.11 -1.22
CA MET A 1 -53.41 -16.93 -0.35
C MET A 1 -53.74 -15.68 -1.15
N LYS A 2 -54.45 -14.76 -0.50
CA LYS A 2 -55.20 -13.66 -1.13
C LYS A 2 -54.26 -12.62 -1.76
N THR A 3 -54.64 -12.19 -2.95
CA THR A 3 -54.14 -11.03 -3.69
C THR A 3 -54.34 -9.75 -2.88
N GLU A 4 -53.25 -9.11 -2.47
CA GLU A 4 -53.26 -7.74 -1.97
C GLU A 4 -53.13 -6.73 -3.13
N GLU A 5 -53.78 -5.60 -2.91
CA GLU A 5 -54.34 -4.70 -3.91
C GLU A 5 -53.27 -3.86 -4.63
N LYS A 6 -53.36 -3.82 -5.97
CA LYS A 6 -52.57 -2.93 -6.83
C LYS A 6 -52.94 -1.47 -6.58
N LYS A 7 -52.16 -0.75 -5.76
CA LYS A 7 -52.11 0.71 -5.78
C LYS A 7 -51.39 1.21 -7.04
N VAL A 8 -52.13 1.26 -8.15
CA VAL A 8 -51.74 1.94 -9.39
C VAL A 8 -51.93 3.44 -9.20
N GLY A 9 -50.85 4.24 -9.21
CA GLY A 9 -51.00 5.71 -9.29
C GLY A 9 -49.78 6.56 -8.97
N ARG A 10 -48.74 6.07 -8.28
CA ARG A 10 -47.53 6.87 -8.01
C ARG A 10 -46.43 6.51 -9.00
N ARG A 11 -45.95 7.49 -9.78
CA ARG A 11 -44.73 7.34 -10.59
C ARG A 11 -43.55 7.17 -9.63
N MET A 12 -43.15 5.92 -9.42
CA MET A 12 -42.06 5.54 -8.54
C MET A 12 -40.77 6.22 -8.97
N LYS A 13 -40.00 6.74 -8.00
CA LYS A 13 -38.71 7.38 -8.31
C LYS A 13 -37.71 6.33 -8.78
N ARG A 14 -36.75 6.74 -9.60
CA ARG A 14 -35.72 5.84 -10.14
C ARG A 14 -35.00 5.04 -9.03
N LYS A 15 -34.59 5.70 -7.95
CA LYS A 15 -33.92 5.06 -6.81
C LYS A 15 -34.78 3.99 -6.11
N GLU A 16 -36.07 4.28 -5.89
CA GLU A 16 -37.02 3.32 -5.30
C GLU A 16 -37.16 2.07 -6.17
N LYS A 17 -37.14 2.26 -7.50
CA LYS A 17 -37.22 1.17 -8.47
C LYS A 17 -35.96 0.31 -8.47
N GLU A 18 -34.79 0.94 -8.40
CA GLU A 18 -33.49 0.26 -8.31
C GLU A 18 -33.40 -0.57 -7.02
N GLU A 19 -33.88 -0.04 -5.90
CA GLU A 19 -33.89 -0.76 -4.61
C GLU A 19 -34.83 -1.98 -4.63
N LEU A 20 -35.99 -1.88 -5.27
CA LEU A 20 -36.90 -3.02 -5.44
C LEU A 20 -36.32 -4.10 -6.36
N VAL A 21 -35.59 -3.72 -7.41
CA VAL A 21 -34.87 -4.68 -8.26
C VAL A 21 -33.89 -5.51 -7.43
N ARG A 22 -33.14 -4.86 -6.53
CA ARG A 22 -32.18 -5.53 -5.65
C ARG A 22 -32.87 -6.49 -4.69
N LYS A 23 -33.88 -6.02 -3.96
CA LYS A 23 -34.62 -6.84 -2.99
C LYS A 23 -35.23 -8.09 -3.63
N LEU A 24 -35.84 -7.95 -4.80
CA LEU A 24 -36.41 -9.10 -5.50
C LEU A 24 -35.33 -10.07 -5.99
N TYR A 25 -34.20 -9.55 -6.49
CA TYR A 25 -33.07 -10.40 -6.90
C TYR A 25 -32.46 -11.16 -5.72
N GLU A 26 -32.25 -10.50 -4.57
CA GLU A 26 -31.78 -11.11 -3.32
C GLU A 26 -32.75 -12.17 -2.78
N GLN A 27 -34.06 -11.99 -3.02
CA GLN A 27 -35.10 -12.98 -2.71
C GLN A 27 -35.12 -14.18 -3.68
N GLY A 28 -34.24 -14.21 -4.68
CA GLY A 28 -34.10 -15.30 -5.64
C GLY A 28 -34.99 -15.18 -6.88
N TYR A 29 -35.68 -14.06 -7.09
CA TYR A 29 -36.46 -13.86 -8.31
C TYR A 29 -35.56 -13.78 -9.54
N THR A 30 -35.99 -14.42 -10.63
CA THR A 30 -35.30 -14.34 -11.91
C THR A 30 -35.48 -12.97 -12.55
N TYR A 31 -34.56 -12.58 -13.44
CA TYR A 31 -34.67 -11.31 -14.17
C TYR A 31 -35.99 -11.17 -14.93
N ARG A 32 -36.57 -12.29 -15.39
CA ARG A 32 -37.86 -12.29 -16.10
C ARG A 32 -39.04 -12.01 -15.17
N GLU A 33 -39.00 -12.50 -13.94
CA GLU A 33 -40.04 -12.24 -12.94
C GLU A 33 -39.96 -10.80 -12.44
N ILE A 34 -38.75 -10.31 -12.16
CA ILE A 34 -38.50 -8.92 -11.78
C ILE A 34 -38.96 -7.95 -12.88
N ALA A 35 -38.66 -8.27 -14.15
CA ALA A 35 -39.09 -7.46 -15.29
C ALA A 35 -40.61 -7.35 -15.39
N LYS A 36 -41.34 -8.44 -15.13
CA LYS A 36 -42.81 -8.48 -15.13
C LYS A 36 -43.37 -7.68 -13.96
N GLU A 37 -42.83 -7.86 -12.76
CA GLU A 37 -43.31 -7.22 -11.53
C GLU A 37 -43.12 -5.70 -11.59
N LEU A 38 -41.91 -5.25 -11.95
CA LEU A 38 -41.53 -3.84 -11.93
C LEU A 38 -41.73 -3.11 -13.27
N ARG A 39 -42.18 -3.83 -14.32
CA ARG A 39 -42.35 -3.32 -15.68
C ARG A 39 -41.10 -2.57 -16.17
N ILE A 40 -39.97 -3.27 -16.21
CA ILE A 40 -38.67 -2.77 -16.71
C ILE A 40 -38.03 -3.78 -17.64
N SER A 41 -37.08 -3.31 -18.44
CA SER A 41 -36.32 -4.21 -19.30
C SER A 41 -35.34 -5.06 -18.48
N VAL A 42 -35.10 -6.29 -18.92
CA VAL A 42 -34.05 -7.17 -18.38
C VAL A 42 -32.67 -6.50 -18.50
N ARG A 43 -32.45 -5.69 -19.53
CA ARG A 43 -31.22 -4.91 -19.70
C ARG A 43 -31.04 -3.89 -18.58
N ASP A 44 -32.12 -3.18 -18.20
CA ASP A 44 -32.07 -2.24 -17.09
C ASP A 44 -31.80 -2.94 -15.76
N ILE A 45 -32.44 -4.10 -15.51
CA ILE A 45 -32.16 -4.94 -14.33
C ILE A 45 -30.67 -5.30 -14.27
N SER A 46 -30.14 -5.86 -15.36
CA SER A 46 -28.74 -6.25 -15.44
C SER A 46 -27.78 -5.06 -15.30
N ARG A 47 -28.15 -3.86 -15.77
CA ARG A 47 -27.35 -2.66 -15.53
C ARG A 47 -27.37 -2.27 -14.05
N ILE A 48 -28.54 -2.26 -13.41
CA ILE A 48 -28.71 -1.88 -12.01
C ILE A 48 -27.90 -2.79 -11.09
N LEU A 49 -27.96 -4.10 -11.31
CA LEU A 49 -27.22 -5.07 -10.50
C LEU A 49 -25.70 -4.93 -10.69
N ARG A 50 -25.22 -4.80 -11.94
CA ARG A 50 -23.79 -4.56 -12.22
C ARG A 50 -23.24 -3.25 -11.69
N GLU A 51 -24.05 -2.19 -11.70
CA GLU A 51 -23.67 -0.92 -11.09
C GLU A 51 -23.50 -1.03 -9.58
N GLU A 52 -24.21 -1.95 -8.92
CA GLU A 52 -24.06 -2.21 -7.50
C GLU A 52 -22.84 -3.08 -7.20
N GLU A 53 -22.67 -4.19 -7.92
CA GLU A 53 -21.47 -5.04 -7.83
C GLU A 53 -20.20 -4.20 -7.97
N ARG A 54 -20.17 -3.30 -8.96
CA ARG A 54 -19.03 -2.38 -9.15
C ARG A 54 -18.82 -1.44 -7.95
N LYS A 55 -19.87 -0.97 -7.28
CA LYS A 55 -19.71 -0.10 -6.11
C LYS A 55 -19.13 -0.87 -4.93
N ASP A 56 -19.55 -2.12 -4.75
CA ASP A 56 -19.02 -3.00 -3.71
C ASP A 56 -17.54 -3.29 -3.98
N GLU A 57 -17.18 -3.63 -5.22
CA GLU A 57 -15.77 -3.78 -5.65
C GLU A 57 -14.96 -2.49 -5.40
N ILE A 58 -15.49 -1.32 -5.77
CA ILE A 58 -14.81 -0.03 -5.52
C ILE A 58 -14.64 0.24 -4.03
N LYS A 59 -15.62 -0.13 -3.22
CA LYS A 59 -15.58 0.05 -1.77
C LYS A 59 -14.48 -0.84 -1.16
N GLU A 60 -14.44 -2.11 -1.53
CA GLU A 60 -13.40 -3.04 -1.09
C GLU A 60 -11.99 -2.57 -1.50
N ILE A 61 -11.83 -2.11 -2.75
CA ILE A 61 -10.55 -1.56 -3.23
C ILE A 61 -10.14 -0.34 -2.40
N LYS A 62 -11.07 0.56 -2.05
CA LYS A 62 -10.77 1.74 -1.23
C LYS A 62 -10.34 1.36 0.18
N GLU A 63 -11.00 0.39 0.80
CA GLU A 63 -10.65 -0.11 2.13
C GLU A 63 -9.25 -0.76 2.10
N GLU A 64 -8.92 -1.51 1.05
CA GLU A 64 -7.58 -2.08 0.88
C GLU A 64 -6.51 -1.01 0.64
N LEU A 65 -6.81 0.00 -0.18
CA LEU A 65 -5.89 1.11 -0.43
C LEU A 65 -5.57 1.90 0.86
N GLU A 66 -6.57 2.11 1.72
CA GLU A 66 -6.34 2.80 3.00
C GLU A 66 -5.46 1.96 3.93
N ARG A 67 -5.72 0.65 4.05
CA ARG A 67 -4.85 -0.26 4.82
C ARG A 67 -3.41 -0.29 4.32
N LEU A 68 -3.24 -0.30 3.00
CA LEU A 68 -1.92 -0.27 2.39
C LEU A 68 -1.21 1.05 2.67
N ARG A 69 -1.95 2.18 2.61
CA ARG A 69 -1.42 3.50 2.94
C ARG A 69 -0.94 3.58 4.39
N GLU A 70 -1.75 3.13 5.35
CA GLU A 70 -1.36 3.07 6.76
C GLU A 70 -0.09 2.23 6.98
N SER A 71 0.01 1.10 6.27
CA SER A 71 1.19 0.23 6.34
C SER A 71 2.44 0.91 5.78
N VAL A 72 2.31 1.68 4.69
CA VAL A 72 3.40 2.44 4.09
C VAL A 72 3.85 3.58 5.02
N ASP A 73 2.91 4.27 5.66
CA ASP A 73 3.21 5.34 6.61
C ASP A 73 3.99 4.78 7.81
N TYR A 74 3.54 3.65 8.39
CA TYR A 74 4.29 2.96 9.45
C TYR A 74 5.71 2.55 9.03
N LEU A 75 5.87 2.06 7.80
CA LEU A 75 7.20 1.70 7.28
C LEU A 75 8.12 2.92 7.18
N TYR A 76 7.60 4.08 6.77
CA TYR A 76 8.40 5.31 6.74
C TYR A 76 8.84 5.74 8.13
N GLU A 77 7.94 5.72 9.11
CA GLU A 77 8.28 6.03 10.51
C GLU A 77 9.33 5.05 11.06
N PHE A 78 9.17 3.76 10.77
CA PHE A 78 10.15 2.75 11.16
C PHE A 78 11.51 2.97 10.49
N LEU A 79 11.54 3.30 9.20
CA LEU A 79 12.76 3.59 8.45
C LEU A 79 13.49 4.82 9.00
N ASP A 80 12.74 5.85 9.41
CA ASP A 80 13.31 7.05 10.04
C ASP A 80 13.96 6.71 11.38
N MET A 81 13.23 6.00 12.25
CA MET A 81 13.73 5.54 13.55
C MET A 81 15.02 4.72 13.41
N ILE A 82 15.07 3.73 12.51
CA ILE A 82 16.30 2.94 12.33
C ILE A 82 17.44 3.79 11.76
N SER A 83 17.15 4.78 10.91
CA SER A 83 18.16 5.67 10.34
C SER A 83 18.79 6.56 11.42
N GLU A 84 18.01 7.04 12.38
CA GLU A 84 18.51 7.75 13.55
C GLU A 84 19.42 6.86 14.41
N ILE A 85 18.99 5.62 14.67
CA ILE A 85 19.78 4.62 15.41
C ILE A 85 21.10 4.33 14.67
N GLY A 86 21.05 4.12 13.36
CA GLY A 86 22.21 3.90 12.51
C GLY A 86 23.18 5.08 12.57
N THR A 87 22.66 6.31 12.55
CA THR A 87 23.44 7.54 12.66
C THR A 87 24.12 7.64 14.03
N TYR A 88 23.41 7.30 15.10
CA TYR A 88 23.97 7.27 16.45
C TYR A 88 25.16 6.32 16.53
N TYR A 89 24.96 5.05 16.14
CA TYR A 89 26.03 4.05 16.19
C TYR A 89 27.20 4.40 15.28
N MET A 90 26.93 4.93 14.08
CA MET A 90 27.98 5.40 13.17
C MET A 90 28.85 6.46 13.84
N LYS A 91 28.24 7.52 14.41
CA LYS A 91 28.97 8.64 15.04
C LYS A 91 29.76 8.20 16.28
N LYS A 92 29.23 7.23 17.04
CA LYS A 92 29.85 6.68 18.26
C LYS A 92 30.86 5.58 18.01
N CYS A 93 30.94 5.03 16.79
CA CYS A 93 31.88 3.97 16.45
C CYS A 93 33.31 4.51 16.34
N LYS A 94 34.28 3.82 16.96
CA LYS A 94 35.71 4.21 16.90
C LYS A 94 36.33 4.13 15.51
N TYR A 95 35.74 3.35 14.61
CA TYR A 95 36.23 3.19 13.25
C TYR A 95 35.73 4.26 12.28
N TYR A 96 34.75 5.09 12.69
CA TYR A 96 34.22 6.18 11.87
C TYR A 96 35.04 7.45 12.06
N ASP A 97 35.65 7.93 10.98
CA ASP A 97 36.54 9.10 10.98
C ASP A 97 35.83 10.44 10.67
N GLY A 98 34.50 10.41 10.50
CA GLY A 98 33.70 11.58 10.11
C GLY A 98 33.21 11.51 8.67
N THR A 99 33.77 10.64 7.83
CA THR A 99 33.29 10.42 6.46
C THR A 99 33.31 8.93 6.09
N PHE A 100 34.33 8.19 6.50
CA PHE A 100 34.54 6.79 6.13
C PHE A 100 34.56 5.86 7.35
N CYS A 101 34.20 4.60 7.12
CA CYS A 101 34.40 3.53 8.10
C CYS A 101 35.73 2.83 7.82
N ASN A 102 36.73 3.02 8.67
CA ASN A 102 38.07 2.44 8.47
C ASN A 102 38.13 0.91 8.73
N ARG A 103 37.02 0.31 9.16
CA ARG A 103 36.88 -1.16 9.29
C ARG A 103 36.43 -1.82 8.00
N TRP A 104 35.60 -1.15 7.20
CA TRP A 104 35.00 -1.72 5.99
C TRP A 104 35.76 -1.26 4.76
N TYR A 105 36.34 -2.23 4.04
CA TYR A 105 37.07 -1.95 2.82
C TYR A 105 36.84 -3.03 1.76
N TRP A 106 37.04 -2.65 0.51
CA TRP A 106 37.00 -3.51 -0.66
C TRP A 106 38.41 -3.66 -1.25
N LYS A 107 38.71 -4.85 -1.80
CA LYS A 107 39.97 -5.14 -2.50
C LYS A 107 40.07 -4.46 -3.87
N SER A 108 38.95 -3.97 -4.39
CA SER A 108 38.81 -3.31 -5.68
C SER A 108 37.75 -2.22 -5.58
N LYS A 109 37.84 -1.17 -6.39
CA LYS A 109 36.88 -0.06 -6.38
C LYS A 109 35.44 -0.58 -6.63
N PRO A 110 34.50 -0.43 -5.68
CA PRO A 110 33.15 -0.95 -5.85
C PRO A 110 32.27 0.03 -6.65
N VAL A 111 32.56 0.18 -7.95
CA VAL A 111 31.92 1.17 -8.84
C VAL A 111 30.40 1.08 -8.85
N HIS A 112 29.83 -0.13 -8.76
CA HIS A 112 28.38 -0.30 -8.77
C HIS A 112 27.71 0.31 -7.52
N LEU A 113 28.32 0.20 -6.34
CA LEU A 113 27.79 0.80 -5.11
C LEU A 113 27.90 2.32 -5.15
N ILE A 114 29.06 2.82 -5.59
CA ILE A 114 29.33 4.26 -5.77
C ILE A 114 28.26 4.87 -6.67
N ASN A 115 28.00 4.27 -7.84
CA ASN A 115 27.05 4.85 -8.80
C ASN A 115 25.59 4.70 -8.33
N LYS A 116 25.23 3.56 -7.75
CA LYS A 116 23.86 3.29 -7.30
C LYS A 116 23.45 4.18 -6.13
N HIS A 117 24.36 4.39 -5.18
CA HIS A 117 24.09 5.10 -3.94
C HIS A 117 24.71 6.50 -3.89
N LYS A 118 25.40 6.93 -4.96
CA LYS A 118 26.09 8.22 -5.10
C LYS A 118 27.08 8.49 -3.96
N LEU A 119 27.82 7.46 -3.56
CA LEU A 119 28.75 7.50 -2.42
C LEU A 119 30.14 7.98 -2.83
N GLU A 120 30.83 8.64 -1.90
CA GLU A 120 32.25 8.90 -2.06
C GLU A 120 33.11 7.65 -1.76
N ALA A 121 34.32 7.62 -2.32
CA ALA A 121 35.27 6.54 -2.10
C ALA A 121 36.71 7.04 -2.04
N LYS A 122 37.50 6.50 -1.09
CA LYS A 122 38.94 6.76 -0.96
C LYS A 122 39.75 5.47 -1.12
N GLU A 123 40.89 5.56 -1.77
CA GLU A 123 41.87 4.47 -1.82
C GLU A 123 43.01 4.74 -0.84
N VAL A 124 43.35 3.76 -0.01
CA VAL A 124 44.49 3.80 0.91
C VAL A 124 45.18 2.45 0.89
N ASN A 125 46.46 2.41 0.49
CA ASN A 125 47.28 1.19 0.45
C ASN A 125 46.61 0.01 -0.31
N GLY A 126 46.01 0.29 -1.47
CA GLY A 126 45.31 -0.72 -2.28
C GLY A 126 43.96 -1.20 -1.72
N LYS A 127 43.45 -0.54 -0.68
CA LYS A 127 42.12 -0.80 -0.11
C LYS A 127 41.19 0.37 -0.42
N TRP A 128 39.98 0.04 -0.84
CA TRP A 128 38.94 1.02 -1.15
C TRP A 128 37.97 1.13 0.02
N TYR A 129 37.78 2.34 0.52
CA TYR A 129 36.83 2.66 1.58
C TYR A 129 35.70 3.48 0.98
N LEU A 130 34.46 3.13 1.34
CA LEU A 130 33.29 3.90 0.97
C LEU A 130 32.89 4.83 2.11
N GLU A 131 32.29 5.95 1.72
CA GLU A 131 31.56 6.82 2.63
C GLU A 131 30.65 5.96 3.52
N ALA A 132 30.74 6.18 4.83
CA ALA A 132 29.92 5.45 5.77
C ALA A 132 28.50 6.03 5.76
N THR A 133 27.51 5.14 5.70
CA THR A 133 26.10 5.54 5.80
C THR A 133 25.45 4.84 7.01
N PRO A 134 24.40 5.45 7.60
CA PRO A 134 23.64 4.82 8.68
C PRO A 134 23.18 3.40 8.34
N GLU A 135 22.74 3.15 7.11
CA GLU A 135 22.22 1.87 6.63
C GLU A 135 23.31 0.79 6.62
N PHE A 136 24.52 1.13 6.17
CA PHE A 136 25.65 0.20 6.23
C PHE A 136 26.08 -0.08 7.68
N CYS A 137 26.00 0.93 8.55
CA CYS A 137 26.29 0.78 9.97
C CYS A 137 25.27 -0.11 10.71
N LEU A 138 23.97 -0.03 10.39
CA LEU A 138 22.93 -0.90 10.97
C LEU A 138 23.19 -2.39 10.69
N GLY A 139 23.72 -2.72 9.51
CA GLY A 139 24.11 -4.08 9.16
C GLY A 139 25.46 -4.53 9.72
N CYS A 140 26.22 -3.62 10.35
CA CYS A 140 27.58 -3.88 10.77
C CYS A 140 27.63 -4.63 12.12
N ARG A 141 28.14 -5.86 12.11
CA ARG A 141 28.41 -6.65 13.33
C ARG A 141 29.69 -6.25 14.06
N GLY A 142 30.33 -5.17 13.63
CA GLY A 142 31.64 -4.72 14.07
C GLY A 142 31.62 -3.36 14.79
N TYR A 143 30.50 -3.00 15.40
CA TYR A 143 30.42 -1.79 16.21
C TYR A 143 31.32 -1.89 17.44
N GLU A 144 32.16 -0.89 17.65
CA GLU A 144 32.93 -0.71 18.88
C GLU A 144 32.89 0.78 19.25
N PRO A 145 32.48 1.14 20.47
CA PRO A 145 32.36 2.53 20.88
C PRO A 145 33.74 3.21 20.93
N LYS A 146 33.76 4.53 20.71
CA LYS A 146 34.90 5.39 21.06
C LYS A 146 35.12 5.33 22.57
N GLU A 147 36.38 5.25 22.99
CA GLU A 147 36.75 5.40 24.41
C GLU A 147 36.44 6.85 24.82
N GLU A 148 35.77 7.02 25.97
CA GLU A 148 35.37 8.33 26.53
C GLU A 148 36.55 9.12 27.07
#